data_AF-A0A929DYR6-F1
#
_entry.id   AF-A0A929DYR6-F1
#
_cell.length_a   1.000
_cell.length_b   1.000
_cell.length_c   1.000
_cell.angle_alpha   90.00
_cell.angle_beta   90.00
_cell.angle_gamma   90.00
#
_symmetry.space_group_name_H-M   'P 1'
#
loop_
_entity.id
_entity.type
_entity.pdbx_description
1 polymer ?
#
loop_
_entity_poly.entity_id
_entity_poly.type
_entity_poly.pdbx_seq_one_letter_code
_entity_poly.pdbx_strand_id
1 'polypeptide(L)' 'MKVLLVDDEKKFAMMLSKRLALRGIDVDYVFKGEDAIVEVENKKYD' A
#
# COMPACT_ATOMS: atom_id res chain seq x y z
N MET A 1 -8.50 -8.44 -4.34
CA MET A 1 -8.36 -7.60 -3.15
C MET A 1 -7.20 -6.67 -3.38
N LYS A 2 -7.46 -5.37 -3.47
CA LYS A 2 -6.46 -4.33 -3.66
C LYS A 2 -6.31 -3.54 -2.38
N VAL A 3 -5.12 -3.54 -1.80
CA VAL A 3 -4.84 -2.94 -0.49
C VAL A 3 -3.86 -1.78 -0.64
N LEU A 4 -4.09 -0.69 0.10
CA LEU A 4 -3.13 0.40 0.24
C LEU A 4 -2.46 0.31 1.61
N LEU A 5 -1.14 0.13 1.62
CA LEU A 5 -0.33 0.21 2.84
C LEU A 5 0.14 1.65 3.05
N VAL A 6 -0.08 2.17 4.26
CA VAL A 6 0.36 3.50 4.67
C VAL A 6 1.20 3.36 5.93
N ASP A 7 2.50 3.56 5.80
CA ASP A 7 3.44 3.37 6.91
C ASP A 7 4.70 4.22 6.69
N ASP A 8 5.11 5.00 7.69
CA ASP A 8 6.29 5.87 7.61
C ASP A 8 7.61 5.08 7.60
N GLU A 9 7.60 3.84 8.07
CA GLU A 9 8.74 2.94 8.00
C GLU A 9 8.83 2.25 6.62
N LYS A 10 9.59 2.89 5.71
CA LYS A 10 9.75 2.44 4.32
C LYS A 10 10.11 0.96 4.17
N LYS A 11 11.01 0.47 5.01
CA LYS A 11 11.50 -0.92 4.94
C LYS A 11 10.40 -1.90 5.31
N PHE A 12 9.59 -1.57 6.32
CA PHE A 12 8.49 -2.41 6.76
C PHE A 12 7.39 -2.46 5.69
N ALA A 13 6.93 -1.30 5.21
CA ALA A 13 5.92 -1.20 4.15
C ALA A 13 6.31 -2.00 2.90
N MET A 14 7.55 -1.88 2.44
CA MET A 14 8.05 -2.57 1.26
C MET A 14 8.20 -4.09 1.47
N MET A 15 8.59 -4.54 2.68
CA MET A 15 8.68 -5.97 2.98
C MET A 15 7.30 -6.61 3.11
N LEU A 16 6.33 -5.88 3.69
CA LEU A 16 4.96 -6.32 3.81
C LEU A 16 4.27 -6.39 2.44
N SER A 17 4.43 -5.38 1.58
CA SER A 17 3.86 -5.39 0.22
C SER A 17 4.36 -6.59 -0.59
N LYS A 18 5.67 -6.87 -0.56
CA LYS A 18 6.25 -8.07 -1.19
C LYS A 18 5.64 -9.36 -0.65
N ARG A 19 5.47 -9.46 0.67
CA ARG A 19 4.89 -10.64 1.32
C ARG A 19 3.42 -10.88 0.93
N LEU A 20 2.66 -9.81 0.76
CA LEU A 20 1.25 -9.85 0.35
C LEU A 20 1.12 -10.15 -1.16
N ALA A 21 1.98 -9.58 -1.99
CA ALA A 21 2.06 -9.88 -3.42
C ALA A 21 2.34 -11.37 -3.69
N LEU A 22 3.22 -12.00 -2.90
CA LEU A 22 3.46 -13.45 -2.96
C LEU A 22 2.21 -14.30 -2.66
N ARG A 23 1.19 -13.74 -2.01
CA ARG A 23 -0.11 -14.37 -1.73
C ARG A 23 -1.18 -14.03 -2.77
N GLY A 24 -0.82 -13.31 -3.84
CA GLY A 24 -1.75 -12.88 -4.88
C GLY A 24 -2.62 -11.68 -4.49
N ILE A 25 -2.21 -10.91 -3.48
CA ILE A 25 -2.89 -9.67 -3.09
C ILE A 25 -2.21 -8.52 -3.83
N ASP A 26 -3.00 -7.70 -4.53
CA ASP A 26 -2.50 -6.49 -5.18
C ASP A 26 -2.34 -5.40 -4.11
N VAL A 27 -1.13 -4.86 -3.98
CA VAL A 27 -0.79 -3.95 -2.88
C VAL A 27 -0.04 -2.74 -3.42
N ASP A 28 -0.64 -1.57 -3.26
CA ASP A 28 0.04 -0.29 -3.38
C ASP A 28 0.56 0.11 -1.99
N TYR A 29 1.62 0.92 -1.94
CA TYR A 29 2.18 1.41 -0.69
C TYR A 29 2.63 2.86 -0.81
N VAL A 30 2.42 3.61 0.27
CA VAL A 30 2.85 4.99 0.44
C VAL A 30 3.45 5.18 1.83
N PHE A 31 4.28 6.21 1.99
CA PHE A 31 5.02 6.46 3.23
C PHE A 31 4.47 7.61 4.07
N LYS A 32 3.42 8.27 3.58
CA LYS A 32 2.81 9.42 4.22
C LYS A 32 1.30 9.39 4.03
N GLY A 33 0.59 10.00 4.98
CA GLY A 33 -0.87 10.09 4.93
C GLY A 33 -1.37 10.94 3.77
N GLU A 34 -0.65 12.00 3.40
CA GLU A 34 -1.05 12.88 2.28
C GLU A 34 -1.00 12.11 0.96
N ASP A 35 0.03 11.29 0.76
CA ASP A 35 0.18 10.44 -0.41
C ASP A 35 -0.95 9.38 -0.45
N ALA A 36 -1.41 8.90 0.71
CA ALA A 36 -2.52 7.95 0.78
C ALA A 36 -3.84 8.55 0.30
N ILE A 37 -4.11 9.81 0.68
CA ILE A 37 -5.31 10.54 0.25
C ILE A 37 -5.31 10.66 -1.28
N VAL A 38 -4.18 11.03 -1.87
CA VAL A 38 -4.04 11.14 -3.34
C VAL A 38 -4.27 9.78 -4.02
N GLU A 39 -3.76 8.69 -3.46
CA GLU A 39 -3.96 7.35 -4.04
C GLU A 39 -5.43 6.91 -4.00
N VAL A 40 -6.14 7.12 -2.88
CA VAL A 40 -7.57 6.74 -2.77
C VAL A 40 -8.52 7.63 -3.59
N GLU A 41 -8.10 8.84 -3.95
CA GLU A 41 -8.85 9.69 -4.90
C GLU A 41 -8.78 9.14 -6.33
N ASN A 42 -7.64 8.55 -6.72
CA ASN A 42 -7.40 8.08 -8.08
C ASN A 42 -7.70 6.59 -8.28
N LYS A 43 -7.70 5.80 -7.20
CA LYS A 43 -7.86 4.34 -7.23
C LYS A 43 -8.82 3.89 -6.15
N LYS A 44 -9.53 2.80 -6.45
CA LYS A 44 -10.38 2.13 -5.47
C LYS A 44 -9.63 0.95 -4.84
N TYR A 45 -9.62 0.92 -3.52
CA TYR A 45 -9.09 -0.17 -2.70
C TYR A 45 -10.24 -0.89 -1.99
N ASP A 46 -10.01 -2.14 -1.61
CA ASP A 46 -10.97 -3.00 -0.89
C ASP A 46 -10.88 -2.82 0.63
#